data_AF-A0A0C1L594-F1
#
_entry.id   AF-A0A0C1L594-F1
#
_cell.length_a   1.000
_cell.length_b   1.000
_cell.length_c   1.000
_cell.angle_alpha   90.00
_cell.angle_beta   90.00
_cell.angle_gamma   90.00
#
_symmetry.space_group_name_H-M   'P 1'
#
loop_
_entity.id
_entity.type
_entity.pdbx_description
1 polymer ?
#
loop_
_entity_poly.entity_id
_entity_poly.type
_entity_poly.pdbx_seq_one_letter_code
_entity_poly.pdbx_strand_id
1 'polypeptide(L)'
;MPEQTHIAQTQVDQFLEAFRKLDLLMIDLLLDENLLYQEMPKAVFLKKLGLAFAIFRDCGNSQLLAFPSRCTGTCGSGEDMLNFFFVGDSSPHYMTLIIQVKEGRVADLFECNGMAANAIVPQCNIRVYIDDRFKDFPF
;
A
#
# COMPACT_ATOMS: atom_id res chain seq x y z
N MET A 1 -6.68 6.72 37.83
CA MET A 1 -5.86 7.32 36.75
C MET A 1 -5.60 6.21 35.75
N PRO A 2 -6.04 6.28 34.49
CA PRO A 2 -5.75 5.21 33.55
C PRO A 2 -4.33 5.37 33.02
N GLU A 3 -3.56 4.29 33.14
CA GLU A 3 -2.24 4.10 32.53
C GLU A 3 -2.34 4.30 31.01
N GLN A 4 -1.53 5.20 30.47
CA GLN A 4 -1.32 5.32 29.03
C GLN A 4 -0.36 4.20 28.61
N THR A 5 -0.90 3.11 28.08
CA THR A 5 -0.10 2.04 27.49
C THR A 5 0.56 2.55 26.20
N HIS A 6 1.87 2.81 26.25
CA HIS A 6 2.67 3.11 25.07
C HIS A 6 2.89 1.79 24.29
N ILE A 7 1.95 1.44 23.41
CA ILE A 7 2.12 0.29 22.51
C ILE A 7 3.28 0.64 21.56
N ALA A 8 4.35 -0.16 21.59
CA ALA A 8 5.46 0.01 20.65
C ALA A 8 4.95 -0.20 19.22
N GLN A 9 5.21 0.76 18.32
CA GLN A 9 4.88 0.63 16.90
C GLN A 9 5.68 -0.51 16.27
N THR A 10 5.01 -1.39 15.53
CA THR A 10 5.66 -2.45 14.76
C THR A 10 6.27 -1.89 13.47
N GLN A 11 7.18 -2.64 12.81
CA GLN A 11 7.70 -2.26 11.48
C GLN A 11 6.55 -2.09 10.47
N VAL A 12 5.51 -2.93 10.57
CA VAL A 12 4.32 -2.85 9.70
C VAL A 12 3.54 -1.55 9.94
N ASP A 13 3.39 -1.12 11.20
CA ASP A 13 2.74 0.16 11.51
C ASP A 13 3.53 1.34 10.95
N GLN A 14 4.86 1.31 11.07
CA GLN A 14 5.75 2.32 10.49
C GLN A 14 5.66 2.35 8.96
N PHE A 15 5.58 1.18 8.32
CA PHE A 15 5.39 1.09 6.88
C PHE A 15 4.04 1.68 6.45
N LEU A 16 2.94 1.34 7.13
CA LEU A 16 1.62 1.87 6.82
C LEU A 16 1.58 3.40 6.97
N GLU A 17 2.17 3.94 8.03
CA GLU A 17 2.28 5.39 8.23
C GLU A 17 3.13 6.07 7.15
N ALA A 18 4.27 5.47 6.78
CA ALA A 18 5.12 5.98 5.71
C ALA A 18 4.38 5.97 4.36
N PHE A 19 3.69 4.88 4.05
CA PHE A 19 2.90 4.74 2.82
C PHE A 19 1.77 5.77 2.76
N ARG A 20 1.03 5.96 3.85
CA ARG A 20 0.01 7.00 3.96
C ARG A 20 0.57 8.40 3.76
N LYS A 21 1.80 8.67 4.20
CA LYS A 21 2.46 9.98 4.05
C LYS A 21 3.20 10.15 2.73
N LEU A 22 3.10 9.16 1.82
CA LEU A 22 3.85 9.14 0.56
C LEU A 22 5.38 9.22 0.82
N ASP A 23 5.86 8.76 1.97
CA ASP A 23 7.25 8.89 2.42
C ASP A 23 8.11 7.75 1.87
N LEU A 24 8.54 7.93 0.61
CA LEU A 24 9.35 6.93 -0.10
C LEU A 24 10.69 6.65 0.59
N LEU A 25 11.28 7.64 1.27
CA LEU A 25 12.55 7.47 1.96
C LEU A 25 12.39 6.56 3.18
N MET A 26 11.34 6.76 3.97
CA MET A 26 11.05 5.87 5.09
C MET A 26 10.71 4.46 4.61
N ILE A 27 9.98 4.31 3.50
CA ILE A 27 9.71 2.99 2.91
C ILE A 27 11.01 2.30 2.51
N ASP A 28 11.96 2.99 1.86
CA ASP A 28 13.26 2.41 1.48
C ASP A 28 14.03 1.87 2.69
N LEU A 29 14.01 2.58 3.82
CA LEU A 29 14.65 2.16 5.06
C LEU A 29 13.99 0.93 5.70
N LEU A 30 12.69 0.74 5.49
CA LEU A 30 11.93 -0.35 6.11
C LEU A 30 11.99 -1.66 5.29
N LEU A 31 12.22 -1.57 3.98
CA LEU A 31 12.23 -2.71 3.07
C LEU A 31 13.63 -3.35 2.98
N ASP A 32 13.67 -4.68 2.98
CA ASP A 32 14.90 -5.47 2.86
C ASP A 32 15.41 -5.46 1.40
N GLU A 33 16.68 -5.09 1.21
CA GLU A 33 17.32 -5.02 -0.11
C GLU A 33 17.38 -6.39 -0.81
N ASN A 34 17.37 -7.49 -0.06
CA ASN A 34 17.53 -8.84 -0.60
C ASN A 34 16.21 -9.50 -1.01
N LEU A 35 15.07 -8.84 -0.76
CA LEU A 35 13.75 -9.34 -1.12
C LEU A 35 13.29 -8.78 -2.47
N LEU A 36 12.32 -9.49 -3.05
CA LEU A 36 11.57 -9.00 -4.19
C LEU A 36 10.23 -8.45 -3.71
N TYR A 37 9.77 -7.39 -4.37
CA TYR A 37 8.50 -6.74 -4.13
C TYR A 37 7.72 -6.72 -5.45
N GLN A 38 6.59 -7.41 -5.52
CA GLN A 38 5.84 -7.64 -6.78
C GLN A 38 6.75 -8.23 -7.88
N GLU A 39 7.56 -9.22 -7.49
CA GLU A 39 8.56 -9.89 -8.34
C GLU A 39 9.66 -8.95 -8.89
N MET A 40 9.86 -7.79 -8.27
CA MET A 40 10.88 -6.82 -8.68
C MET A 40 11.93 -6.60 -7.58
N PRO A 41 13.21 -6.36 -7.93
CA PRO A 41 14.20 -5.88 -6.96
C PRO A 41 13.72 -4.58 -6.29
N LYS A 42 14.04 -4.40 -4.99
CA LYS A 42 13.60 -3.24 -4.20
C LYS A 42 13.77 -1.90 -4.92
N ALA A 43 14.96 -1.63 -5.48
CA ALA A 43 15.23 -0.39 -6.20
C ALA A 43 14.27 -0.13 -7.39
N VAL A 44 13.87 -1.18 -8.11
CA VAL A 44 12.93 -1.08 -9.24
C VAL A 44 11.52 -0.81 -8.74
N PHE A 45 11.09 -1.52 -7.69
CA PHE A 45 9.80 -1.30 -7.04
C PHE A 45 9.67 0.12 -6.50
N LEU A 46 10.67 0.61 -5.75
CA LEU A 46 10.67 1.96 -5.18
C LEU A 46 10.64 3.06 -6.24
N LYS A 47 11.38 2.87 -7.35
CA LYS A 47 11.32 3.81 -8.47
C LYS A 47 9.91 3.94 -9.04
N LYS A 48 9.23 2.80 -9.22
CA LYS A 48 7.85 2.74 -9.72
C LYS A 48 6.84 3.31 -8.72
N LEU A 49 6.98 2.96 -7.45
CA LEU A 49 6.16 3.51 -6.36
C LEU A 49 6.32 5.03 -6.26
N GLY A 50 7.54 5.55 -6.44
CA GLY A 50 7.80 6.99 -6.49
C GLY A 50 7.04 7.71 -7.60
N LEU A 51 6.91 7.09 -8.77
CA LEU A 51 6.10 7.64 -9.87
C LEU A 51 4.61 7.63 -9.51
N ALA A 52 4.10 6.55 -8.90
CA ALA A 52 2.73 6.50 -8.41
C ALA A 52 2.46 7.59 -7.35
N PHE A 53 3.38 7.79 -6.39
CA PHE A 53 3.29 8.84 -5.39
C PHE A 53 3.34 10.25 -6.00
N ALA A 54 4.13 10.45 -7.06
CA ALA A 54 4.14 11.72 -7.78
C ALA A 54 2.77 12.05 -8.38
N ILE A 55 2.07 11.07 -8.97
CA ILE A 55 0.70 11.26 -9.48
C ILE A 55 -0.24 11.73 -8.35
N PHE A 56 -0.17 11.13 -7.16
CA PHE A 56 -0.97 11.59 -6.03
C PHE A 56 -0.63 13.03 -5.64
N ARG A 57 0.66 13.38 -5.55
CA ARG A 57 1.09 14.75 -5.21
C ARG A 57 0.65 15.77 -6.25
N ASP A 58 0.76 15.45 -7.53
CA ASP A 58 0.36 16.32 -8.65
C ASP A 58 -1.15 16.57 -8.65
N CYS A 59 -1.94 15.61 -8.16
CA CYS A 59 -3.37 15.76 -7.91
C CYS A 59 -3.71 16.47 -6.58
N GLY A 60 -2.71 17.04 -5.90
CA GLY A 60 -2.86 17.84 -4.69
C GLY A 60 -2.96 17.03 -3.39
N ASN A 61 -2.72 15.71 -3.42
CA ASN A 61 -2.83 14.90 -2.21
C ASN A 61 -1.61 15.06 -1.30
N SER A 62 -1.85 15.29 -0.02
CA SER A 62 -0.79 15.39 1.01
C SER A 62 -0.55 14.07 1.73
N GLN A 63 -1.58 13.22 1.76
CA GLN A 63 -1.57 11.90 2.35
C GLN A 63 -2.60 10.99 1.66
N LEU A 64 -2.50 9.69 1.93
CA LEU A 64 -3.47 8.67 1.57
C LEU A 64 -4.25 8.21 2.80
N LEU A 65 -5.55 8.08 2.62
CA LEU A 65 -6.46 7.43 3.54
C LEU A 65 -6.40 5.92 3.28
N ALA A 66 -6.05 5.14 4.31
CA ALA A 66 -5.96 3.69 4.22
C ALA A 66 -7.28 3.04 4.67
N PHE A 67 -7.90 2.28 3.79
CA PHE A 67 -9.13 1.53 4.07
C PHE A 67 -8.85 0.03 3.97
N PRO A 68 -9.02 -0.72 5.07
CA PRO A 68 -8.92 -2.17 5.03
C PRO A 68 -9.90 -2.76 4.00
N SER A 69 -9.42 -3.72 3.23
CA SER A 69 -10.14 -4.35 2.14
C SER A 69 -9.98 -5.86 2.18
N ARG A 70 -10.55 -6.56 1.22
CA ARG A 70 -10.30 -7.99 1.00
C ARG A 70 -9.98 -8.21 -0.47
N CYS A 71 -9.00 -9.06 -0.72
CA CYS A 71 -8.84 -9.66 -2.03
C CYS A 71 -10.02 -10.60 -2.30
N THR A 72 -10.65 -10.48 -3.47
CA THR A 72 -11.70 -11.39 -3.95
C THR A 72 -11.14 -12.59 -4.70
N GLY A 73 -9.86 -12.54 -5.06
CA GLY A 73 -9.09 -13.67 -5.60
C GLY A 73 -8.33 -14.44 -4.51
N THR A 74 -7.37 -15.26 -4.93
CA THR A 74 -6.56 -16.10 -4.03
C THR A 74 -5.24 -15.47 -3.59
N CYS A 75 -4.79 -14.40 -4.23
CA CYS A 75 -3.47 -13.82 -3.97
C CYS A 75 -3.34 -13.11 -2.61
N GLY A 76 -4.46 -12.80 -1.93
CA GLY A 76 -4.47 -12.02 -0.68
C GLY A 76 -5.28 -12.65 0.45
N SER A 77 -5.54 -13.95 0.41
CA SER A 77 -6.45 -14.64 1.36
C SER A 77 -5.76 -15.25 2.59
N GLY A 78 -4.44 -15.10 2.74
CA GLY A 78 -3.68 -15.60 3.89
C GLY A 78 -3.81 -14.75 5.15
N GLU A 79 -3.60 -15.34 6.33
CA GLU A 79 -3.57 -14.60 7.62
C GLU A 79 -2.41 -13.62 7.71
N ASP A 80 -1.36 -13.84 6.91
CA ASP A 80 -0.19 -12.98 6.75
C ASP A 80 -0.40 -11.86 5.72
N MET A 81 -1.61 -11.70 5.17
CA MET A 81 -1.90 -10.74 4.10
C MET A 81 -2.78 -9.60 4.59
N LEU A 82 -2.23 -8.39 4.58
CA LEU A 82 -3.00 -7.17 4.83
C LEU A 82 -3.37 -6.52 3.50
N ASN A 83 -4.64 -6.16 3.34
CA ASN A 83 -5.19 -5.70 2.07
C ASN A 83 -5.74 -4.28 2.24
N PHE A 84 -5.32 -3.32 1.41
CA PHE A 84 -5.75 -1.93 1.54
C PHE A 84 -6.14 -1.28 0.21
N PHE A 85 -7.22 -0.48 0.26
CA PHE A 85 -7.38 0.67 -0.63
C PHE A 85 -6.66 1.85 0.01
N PHE A 86 -5.76 2.48 -0.74
CA PHE A 86 -5.20 3.78 -0.40
C PHE A 86 -5.82 4.82 -1.30
N VAL A 87 -6.58 5.76 -0.72
CA VAL A 87 -7.31 6.80 -1.45
C VAL A 87 -6.71 8.16 -1.14
N GLY A 88 -6.56 9.01 -2.14
CA GLY A 88 -6.11 10.38 -1.95
C GLY A 88 -7.00 11.18 -0.99
N ASP A 89 -6.40 12.06 -0.18
CA ASP A 89 -7.13 12.94 0.74
C ASP A 89 -7.83 14.11 0.05
N SER A 90 -7.32 14.53 -1.11
CA SER A 90 -7.77 15.71 -1.87
C SER A 90 -8.32 15.35 -3.25
N SER A 91 -8.09 14.11 -3.70
CA SER A 91 -8.59 13.57 -4.96
C SER A 91 -9.18 12.17 -4.77
N PRO A 92 -10.18 11.77 -5.59
CA PRO A 92 -10.73 10.41 -5.56
C PRO A 92 -9.82 9.35 -6.21
N HIS A 93 -8.56 9.67 -6.49
CA HIS A 93 -7.62 8.68 -7.02
C HIS A 93 -7.26 7.67 -5.93
N TYR A 94 -7.00 6.43 -6.34
CA TYR A 94 -6.72 5.36 -5.39
C TYR A 94 -5.70 4.38 -5.95
N MET A 95 -5.10 3.59 -5.06
CA MET A 95 -4.34 2.41 -5.42
C MET A 95 -4.68 1.27 -4.46
N THR A 96 -4.45 0.04 -4.90
CA THR A 96 -4.67 -1.16 -4.10
C THR A 96 -3.33 -1.82 -3.82
N LEU A 97 -3.14 -2.27 -2.59
CA LEU A 97 -1.90 -2.91 -2.18
C LEU A 97 -2.19 -4.06 -1.21
N ILE A 98 -1.57 -5.20 -1.47
CA ILE A 98 -1.44 -6.31 -0.52
C ILE A 98 -0.05 -6.22 0.10
N ILE A 99 -0.01 -6.32 1.41
CA ILE A 99 1.21 -6.33 2.22
C ILE A 99 1.30 -7.71 2.85
N GLN A 100 2.29 -8.49 2.42
CA GLN A 100 2.60 -9.77 3.08
C GLN A 100 3.49 -9.51 4.30
N VAL A 101 3.11 -10.05 5.45
CA VAL A 101 3.82 -9.88 6.71
C VAL A 101 4.36 -11.21 7.19
N LYS A 102 5.68 -11.35 7.33
CA LYS A 102 6.31 -12.53 7.92
C LYS A 102 7.15 -12.10 9.11
N GLU A 103 6.95 -12.78 10.25
CA GLU A 103 7.71 -12.51 11.48
C GLU A 103 7.65 -11.03 11.90
N GLY A 104 6.49 -10.39 11.73
CA GLY A 104 6.28 -8.98 12.06
C GLY A 104 6.95 -7.97 11.12
N ARG A 105 7.44 -8.41 9.95
CA ARG A 105 8.10 -7.57 8.94
C ARG A 105 7.41 -7.65 7.59
N VAL A 106 7.54 -6.58 6.79
CA VAL A 106 7.07 -6.56 5.40
C VAL A 106 7.94 -7.49 4.56
N ALA A 107 7.33 -8.56 4.03
CA ALA A 107 8.00 -9.60 3.28
C ALA A 107 7.77 -9.50 1.76
N ASP A 108 6.65 -8.92 1.34
CA ASP A 108 6.32 -8.62 -0.06
C ASP A 108 5.25 -7.52 -0.11
N LEU A 109 5.15 -6.85 -1.24
CA LEU A 109 4.19 -5.81 -1.57
C LEU A 109 3.73 -6.03 -3.00
N PHE A 110 2.43 -6.17 -3.23
CA PHE A 110 1.93 -6.37 -4.59
C PHE A 110 0.54 -5.79 -4.81
N GLU A 111 0.33 -5.30 -6.04
CA GLU A 111 -0.95 -4.80 -6.51
C GLU A 111 -1.96 -5.95 -6.70
N CYS A 112 -3.23 -5.65 -6.43
CA CYS A 112 -4.33 -6.58 -6.67
C CYS A 112 -5.46 -5.89 -7.43
N ASN A 113 -5.82 -6.46 -8.59
CA ASN A 113 -6.92 -5.96 -9.41
C ASN A 113 -8.29 -6.47 -8.92
N GLY A 114 -8.33 -7.55 -8.13
CA GLY A 114 -9.56 -8.11 -7.55
C GLY A 114 -9.70 -7.75 -6.08
N MET A 115 -9.86 -6.47 -5.75
CA MET A 115 -10.14 -6.04 -4.37
C MET A 115 -11.57 -5.54 -4.22
N ALA A 116 -12.20 -5.94 -3.11
CA ALA A 116 -13.47 -5.40 -2.66
C ALA A 116 -13.27 -4.66 -1.34
N ALA A 117 -13.89 -3.49 -1.23
CA ALA A 117 -13.84 -2.70 -0.01
C ALA A 117 -14.67 -3.35 1.09
N ASN A 118 -14.15 -3.38 2.32
CA ASN A 118 -14.91 -3.87 3.49
C ASN A 118 -15.86 -2.80 4.06
N ALA A 119 -15.72 -1.56 3.63
CA ALA A 119 -16.48 -0.39 4.08
C ALA A 119 -16.88 0.47 2.88
N ILE A 120 -17.74 1.47 3.11
CA ILE A 120 -18.02 2.51 2.12
C ILE A 120 -16.73 3.30 1.88
N VAL A 121 -16.02 2.97 0.80
CA VAL A 121 -14.90 3.76 0.31
C VAL A 121 -15.48 4.93 -0.48
N PRO A 122 -14.96 6.16 -0.34
CA PRO A 122 -15.38 7.31 -1.15
C PRO A 122 -15.38 6.97 -2.63
N GLN A 123 -16.18 7.67 -3.44
CA GLN A 123 -16.25 7.41 -4.87
C GLN A 123 -14.84 7.53 -5.49
N CYS A 124 -14.26 6.38 -5.84
CA CYS A 124 -12.96 6.27 -6.47
C CYS A 124 -13.08 6.57 -7.97
N ASN A 125 -12.13 7.32 -8.52
CA ASN A 125 -12.13 7.73 -9.93
C ASN A 125 -11.11 6.93 -10.75
N ILE A 126 -9.83 7.26 -10.60
CA ILE A 126 -8.75 6.65 -11.36
C ILE A 126 -7.91 5.80 -10.42
N ARG A 127 -7.63 4.57 -10.83
CA ARG A 127 -6.64 3.74 -10.16
C ARG A 127 -5.24 4.11 -10.63
N VAL A 128 -4.39 4.47 -9.69
CA VAL A 128 -2.96 4.67 -9.88
C VAL A 128 -2.28 3.32 -9.68
N TYR A 129 -1.42 2.95 -10.63
CA TYR A 129 -0.70 1.69 -10.61
C TYR A 129 0.78 1.92 -10.29
N ILE A 130 1.38 0.98 -9.55
CA ILE A 130 2.84 0.90 -9.38
C ILE A 130 3.44 0.35 -10.67
N ASP A 131 2.82 -0.69 -11.24
CA ASP A 131 3.29 -1.33 -12.43
C ASP A 131 2.26 -1.34 -13.55
N ASP A 132 2.61 -0.67 -14.65
CA ASP A 132 1.77 -0.54 -15.84
C ASP A 132 1.34 -1.88 -16.44
N ARG A 133 2.06 -2.97 -16.16
CA ARG A 133 1.63 -4.34 -16.52
C ARG A 133 0.22 -4.66 -16.02
N PHE A 134 -0.25 -4.04 -14.94
CA PHE A 134 -1.56 -4.28 -14.35
C PHE A 134 -2.68 -3.40 -14.93
N LYS A 135 -2.34 -2.38 -15.74
CA LYS A 135 -3.32 -1.51 -16.41
C LYS A 135 -4.12 -2.26 -17.48
N ASP A 136 -3.48 -3.19 -18.17
CA ASP A 136 -4.05 -3.90 -19.33
C ASP A 136 -4.76 -5.21 -18.95
N PHE A 137 -4.84 -5.55 -17.66
CA PHE A 137 -5.62 -6.68 -17.14
C PHE A 137 -6.85 -6.15 -16.37
N PRO A 138 -7.88 -5.62 -17.07
CA PRO A 138 -9.16 -5.36 -16.44
C PRO A 138 -9.78 -6.72 -16.09
N PHE A 139 -10.03 -6.94 -14.80
CA PHE A 139 -11.01 -7.94 -14.39
C PHE A 139 -12.41 -7.40 -14.69
#